data_AF-A0A7J7C1N1-F1
#
_entry.id   AF-A0A7J7C1N1-F1
#
_cell.length_a   1.000
_cell.length_b   1.000
_cell.length_c   1.000
_cell.angle_alpha   90.00
_cell.angle_beta   90.00
_cell.angle_gamma   90.00
#
_symmetry.space_group_name_H-M   'P 1'
#
loop_
_entity.id
_entity.type
_entity.pdbx_description
1 polymer ?
#
loop_
_entity_poly.entity_id
_entity_poly.type
_entity_poly.pdbx_seq_one_letter_code
_entity_poly.pdbx_strand_id
1 'polypeptide(L)'
;MGRLFVSSNDNNKESFTKPPLLFLLRELNGENKHGFLDIEQGTVETVKIEELDFETDCLASAHGWLLMRSKPTESLFFFNPLKKSRIDLPRRSSMITAASFSAPPTSLDCRVFIVGNYKVDTLLVNYEKVWTRFPCTFYYKISMFTSCCNDFFYCVDYDGGVMEFNVKFSSWKSFKKESKLRLRISSVFGFNGKIYACKKERSVVKVYRLELQGEFVAWEEVEVNEMGSDVSIFFSPYGCCAVSGLNAGLQKKIVVAMDDPTNPGQYMGKRKSKAKPPPKKRMDKLDTVFSCPFCNHGTSVECKIDMKNLIGEALCSICQESFSTTVTALTEPIDIYSEWIDECERVNNVEDDGA
;
A
#
# COMPACT_ATOMS: atom_id res chain seq x y z
N MET A 1 -15.73 -2.18 -1.45
CA MET A 1 -14.64 -1.60 -0.64
C MET A 1 -13.45 -2.52 -0.76
N GLY A 2 -12.29 -2.02 -1.20
CA GLY A 2 -11.29 -2.89 -1.81
C GLY A 2 -10.06 -3.18 -0.99
N ARG A 3 -10.02 -4.25 -0.20
CA ARG A 3 -8.82 -4.56 0.60
C ARG A 3 -7.86 -5.50 -0.12
N LEU A 4 -6.59 -5.31 0.18
CA LEU A 4 -5.46 -6.01 -0.40
C LEU A 4 -5.23 -7.35 0.30
N PHE A 5 -5.18 -8.42 -0.49
CA PHE A 5 -4.86 -9.79 -0.08
C PHE A 5 -3.37 -10.08 -0.30
N VAL A 6 -2.72 -10.77 0.64
CA VAL A 6 -1.42 -11.41 0.37
C VAL A 6 -1.40 -12.81 0.98
N SER A 7 -1.01 -13.81 0.17
CA SER A 7 -0.80 -15.19 0.58
C SER A 7 0.33 -15.32 1.62
N SER A 8 0.10 -16.09 2.69
CA SER A 8 1.18 -16.71 3.45
C SER A 8 1.55 -18.04 2.83
N ASN A 9 2.85 -18.27 2.64
CA ASN A 9 3.39 -19.49 2.08
C ASN A 9 3.39 -20.59 3.16
N ASP A 10 2.24 -21.20 3.41
CA ASP A 10 2.15 -22.41 4.24
C ASP A 10 2.44 -23.63 3.37
N ASN A 11 3.46 -24.37 3.78
CA ASN A 11 4.05 -25.53 3.12
C ASN A 11 3.04 -26.47 2.40
N ASN A 12 3.43 -26.83 1.18
CA ASN A 12 2.97 -27.89 0.27
C ASN A 12 1.88 -27.60 -0.78
N LYS A 13 2.36 -27.72 -2.03
CA LYS A 13 1.72 -28.29 -3.22
C LYS A 13 0.45 -27.61 -3.73
N GLU A 14 0.60 -26.41 -4.24
CA GLU A 14 -0.10 -25.96 -5.46
C GLU A 14 0.74 -24.83 -6.10
N SER A 15 1.04 -24.97 -7.39
CA SER A 15 1.99 -24.14 -8.12
C SER A 15 1.39 -22.78 -8.50
N PHE A 16 1.36 -21.86 -7.54
CA PHE A 16 1.45 -20.43 -7.88
C PHE A 16 2.91 -20.03 -7.73
N THR A 17 3.58 -19.72 -8.85
CA THR A 17 5.00 -19.33 -8.86
C THR A 17 5.25 -17.96 -8.21
N LYS A 18 4.19 -17.21 -7.88
CA LYS A 18 4.24 -15.85 -7.31
C LYS A 18 3.01 -15.64 -6.42
N PRO A 19 3.11 -14.94 -5.26
CA PRO A 19 1.95 -14.66 -4.42
C PRO A 19 1.07 -13.59 -5.10
N PRO A 20 -0.14 -13.94 -5.54
CA PRO A 20 -1.01 -12.98 -6.21
C PRO A 20 -1.65 -12.04 -5.19
N LEU A 21 -1.70 -10.75 -5.52
CA LEU A 21 -2.38 -9.75 -4.71
C LEU A 21 -3.81 -9.58 -5.20
N LEU A 22 -4.81 -10.04 -4.44
CA LEU A 22 -6.19 -9.71 -4.79
C LEU A 22 -6.48 -8.25 -4.43
N PHE A 23 -6.94 -7.52 -5.43
CA PHE A 23 -7.60 -6.24 -5.35
C PHE A 23 -9.11 -6.45 -5.49
N LEU A 24 -9.83 -6.13 -4.43
CA LEU A 24 -11.28 -6.06 -4.46
C LEU A 24 -11.68 -4.70 -5.09
N LEU A 25 -11.72 -4.59 -6.41
CA LEU A 25 -12.10 -3.32 -7.05
C LEU A 25 -13.55 -2.97 -6.68
N ARG A 26 -13.80 -1.70 -6.34
CA ARG A 26 -15.17 -1.20 -6.11
C ARG A 26 -15.96 -1.31 -7.42
N GLU A 27 -17.29 -1.41 -7.32
CA GLU A 27 -18.23 -1.31 -8.45
C GLU A 27 -17.73 -0.31 -9.50
N LEU A 28 -17.35 -0.85 -10.66
CA LEU A 28 -17.09 -0.09 -11.87
C LEU A 28 -18.30 -0.32 -12.76
N ASN A 29 -19.06 0.73 -13.03
CA ASN A 29 -20.26 0.70 -13.89
C ASN A 29 -21.40 -0.24 -13.41
N GLY A 30 -21.54 -0.47 -12.10
CA GLY A 30 -22.63 -1.29 -11.55
C GLY A 30 -22.37 -2.80 -11.54
N GLU A 31 -21.14 -3.24 -11.84
CA GLU A 31 -20.71 -4.63 -11.69
C GLU A 31 -19.59 -4.73 -10.63
N ASN A 32 -19.70 -5.72 -9.73
CA ASN A 32 -18.61 -6.08 -8.83
C ASN A 32 -17.49 -6.73 -9.65
N LYS A 33 -16.36 -6.03 -9.81
CA LYS A 33 -15.17 -6.57 -10.46
C LYS A 33 -14.12 -6.87 -9.41
N HIS A 34 -13.53 -8.06 -9.46
CA HIS A 34 -12.38 -8.43 -8.64
C HIS A 34 -11.18 -8.50 -9.58
N GLY A 35 -9.97 -8.29 -9.07
CA GLY A 35 -8.79 -8.51 -9.90
C GLY A 35 -7.55 -8.84 -9.10
N PHE A 36 -6.64 -9.60 -9.68
CA PHE A 36 -5.32 -9.82 -9.10
C PHE A 36 -4.34 -8.80 -9.70
N LEU A 37 -3.61 -8.08 -8.86
CA LEU A 37 -2.47 -7.27 -9.29
C LEU A 37 -1.25 -8.17 -9.43
N ASP A 38 -0.69 -8.20 -10.64
CA ASP A 38 0.68 -8.61 -10.87
C ASP A 38 1.60 -7.47 -10.43
N ILE A 39 2.40 -7.71 -9.40
CA ILE A 39 3.31 -6.71 -8.82
C ILE A 39 4.48 -6.41 -9.75
N GLU A 40 4.97 -7.41 -10.49
CA GLU A 40 6.14 -7.27 -11.34
C GLU A 40 5.79 -6.49 -12.62
N GLN A 41 4.60 -6.75 -13.15
CA GLN A 41 4.11 -6.09 -14.38
C GLN A 41 3.30 -4.83 -14.09
N GLY A 42 2.82 -4.65 -12.86
CA GLY A 42 1.92 -3.56 -12.48
C GLY A 42 0.53 -3.65 -13.12
N THR A 43 0.16 -4.83 -13.65
CA THR A 43 -1.08 -5.07 -14.37
C THR A 43 -2.13 -5.70 -13.46
N VAL A 44 -3.41 -5.34 -13.66
CA VAL A 44 -4.52 -5.96 -12.92
C VAL A 44 -5.30 -6.88 -13.85
N GLU A 45 -5.26 -8.16 -13.55
CA GLU A 45 -6.08 -9.16 -14.21
C GLU A 45 -7.46 -9.18 -13.54
N THR A 46 -8.52 -8.84 -14.29
CA THR A 46 -9.88 -8.91 -13.77
C THR A 46 -10.33 -10.38 -13.69
N VAL A 47 -10.80 -10.81 -12.53
CA VAL A 47 -11.29 -12.16 -12.29
C VAL A 47 -12.73 -12.11 -11.78
N LYS A 48 -13.56 -13.01 -12.30
CA LYS A 48 -14.90 -13.23 -11.76
C LYS A 48 -14.82 -14.25 -10.63
N ILE A 49 -15.31 -13.87 -9.45
CA ILE A 49 -15.37 -14.72 -8.26
C ILE A 49 -16.84 -14.85 -7.89
N GLU A 50 -17.47 -15.96 -8.29
CA GLU A 50 -18.90 -16.18 -8.13
C GLU A 50 -19.34 -16.12 -6.66
N GLU A 51 -18.48 -16.54 -5.74
CA GLU A 51 -18.69 -16.47 -4.30
C GLU A 51 -18.75 -15.03 -3.75
N LEU A 52 -18.38 -14.05 -4.58
CA LEU A 52 -18.40 -12.62 -4.30
C LEU A 52 -19.22 -11.83 -5.34
N ASP A 53 -20.07 -12.49 -6.14
CA ASP A 53 -20.92 -11.85 -7.15
C ASP A 53 -22.01 -10.96 -6.51
N PHE A 54 -22.27 -11.10 -5.21
CA PHE A 54 -23.18 -10.25 -4.44
C PHE A 54 -22.45 -9.08 -3.78
N GLU A 55 -23.20 -8.03 -3.40
CA GLU A 55 -22.63 -6.88 -2.70
C GLU A 55 -21.93 -7.29 -1.39
N THR A 56 -20.59 -7.20 -1.40
CA THR A 56 -19.75 -7.54 -0.26
C THR A 56 -18.85 -6.38 0.17
N ASP A 57 -18.59 -6.33 1.48
CA ASP A 57 -17.58 -5.46 2.07
C ASP A 57 -16.48 -6.31 2.68
N CYS A 58 -15.23 -6.02 2.35
CA CYS A 58 -14.10 -6.57 3.07
C CYS A 58 -13.83 -5.75 4.33
N LEU A 59 -13.93 -6.42 5.49
CA LEU A 59 -13.79 -5.85 6.82
C LEU A 59 -12.35 -5.93 7.36
N ALA A 60 -11.59 -6.93 6.94
CA ALA A 60 -10.18 -7.14 7.29
C ALA A 60 -9.50 -8.07 6.28
N SER A 61 -8.19 -7.94 6.14
CA SER A 61 -7.36 -8.82 5.32
C SER A 61 -6.06 -9.09 6.05
N ALA A 62 -5.72 -10.36 6.23
CA ALA A 62 -4.49 -10.81 6.87
C ALA A 62 -4.28 -12.31 6.58
N HIS A 63 -3.03 -12.78 6.68
CA HIS A 63 -2.70 -14.22 6.64
C HIS A 63 -3.21 -14.97 5.40
N GLY A 64 -3.34 -14.32 4.24
CA GLY A 64 -3.94 -14.95 3.06
C GLY A 64 -5.43 -15.26 3.21
N TRP A 65 -6.17 -14.47 3.99
CA TRP A 65 -7.62 -14.56 4.13
C TRP A 65 -8.27 -13.18 4.17
N LEU A 66 -9.52 -13.13 3.69
CA LEU A 66 -10.37 -11.95 3.73
C LEU A 66 -11.52 -12.20 4.69
N LEU A 67 -11.74 -11.27 5.64
CA LEU A 67 -12.96 -11.25 6.44
C LEU A 67 -13.99 -10.41 5.70
N MET A 68 -15.05 -11.07 5.23
CA MET A 68 -16.06 -10.48 4.36
C MET A 68 -17.39 -10.33 5.09
N ARG A 69 -18.13 -9.30 4.72
CA ARG A 69 -19.56 -9.12 5.02
C ARG A 69 -20.35 -9.13 3.72
N SER A 70 -21.38 -9.96 3.66
CA SER A 70 -22.46 -9.82 2.68
C SER A 70 -23.40 -8.69 3.12
N LYS A 71 -23.58 -7.65 2.31
CA LYS A 71 -24.52 -6.57 2.67
C LYS A 71 -25.99 -7.01 2.66
N PRO A 72 -26.46 -7.83 1.71
CA PRO A 72 -27.88 -8.25 1.70
C PRO A 72 -28.28 -9.08 2.92
N THR A 73 -27.38 -9.95 3.41
CA THR A 73 -27.67 -10.89 4.50
C THR A 73 -27.08 -10.49 5.83
N GLU A 74 -26.18 -9.50 5.85
CA GLU A 74 -25.29 -9.14 6.97
C GLU A 74 -24.48 -10.34 7.49
N SER A 75 -24.29 -11.39 6.69
CA SER A 75 -23.52 -12.58 7.07
C SER A 75 -22.03 -12.31 6.98
N LEU A 76 -21.29 -12.85 7.95
CA LEU A 76 -19.84 -12.76 8.01
C LEU A 76 -19.21 -14.09 7.62
N PHE A 77 -18.15 -14.04 6.84
CA PHE A 77 -17.42 -15.23 6.43
C PHE A 77 -15.97 -14.88 6.12
N PHE A 78 -15.08 -15.84 6.30
CA PHE A 78 -13.75 -15.79 5.74
C PHE A 78 -13.76 -16.33 4.32
N PHE A 79 -12.96 -15.71 3.46
CA PHE A 79 -12.77 -16.16 2.09
C PHE A 79 -11.27 -16.15 1.73
N ASN A 80 -10.81 -17.27 1.18
CA ASN A 80 -9.51 -17.38 0.55
C ASN A 80 -9.71 -17.37 -0.98
N PRO A 81 -9.34 -16.29 -1.69
CA PRO A 81 -9.54 -16.16 -3.12
C PRO A 81 -8.69 -17.10 -3.99
N LEU A 82 -7.59 -17.65 -3.46
CA LEU A 82 -6.75 -18.59 -4.21
C LEU A 82 -7.25 -20.01 -4.11
N LYS A 83 -7.52 -20.43 -2.90
CA LYS A 83 -8.06 -21.76 -2.62
C LYS A 83 -9.57 -21.82 -2.84
N LYS A 84 -10.20 -20.71 -3.22
CA LYS A 84 -11.65 -20.50 -3.27
C LYS A 84 -12.38 -21.07 -2.05
N SER A 85 -11.73 -20.96 -0.89
CA SER A 85 -12.19 -21.59 0.34
C SER A 85 -12.98 -20.59 1.16
N ARG A 86 -14.12 -21.03 1.71
CA ARG A 86 -15.02 -20.21 2.52
C ARG A 86 -15.24 -20.83 3.90
N ILE A 87 -15.21 -19.99 4.94
CA ILE A 87 -15.55 -20.38 6.31
C ILE A 87 -16.59 -19.40 6.83
N ASP A 88 -17.84 -19.85 6.99
CA ASP A 88 -18.91 -19.01 7.52
C ASP A 88 -18.77 -18.80 9.03
N LEU A 89 -19.07 -17.59 9.48
CA LEU A 89 -19.08 -17.24 10.90
C LEU A 89 -20.53 -17.19 11.43
N PRO A 90 -20.74 -17.42 12.74
CA PRO A 90 -22.04 -17.27 13.37
C PRO A 90 -22.65 -15.90 13.09
N ARG A 91 -23.97 -15.85 12.93
CA ARG A 91 -24.68 -14.58 12.69
C ARG A 91 -24.59 -13.69 13.93
N ARG A 92 -24.49 -12.39 13.71
CA ARG A 92 -24.66 -11.37 14.75
C ARG A 92 -25.48 -10.19 14.26
N SER A 93 -26.06 -9.46 15.21
CA SER A 93 -26.87 -8.27 14.96
C SER A 93 -26.23 -7.06 15.65
N SER A 94 -25.41 -6.32 14.92
CA SER A 94 -24.83 -5.03 15.35
C SER A 94 -24.17 -4.35 14.15
N MET A 95 -24.16 -3.01 14.16
CA MET A 95 -23.42 -2.23 13.17
C MET A 95 -21.93 -2.60 13.23
N ILE A 96 -21.26 -2.60 12.08
CA ILE A 96 -19.82 -2.84 11.97
C ILE A 96 -19.15 -1.50 11.70
N THR A 97 -18.24 -1.09 12.57
CA THR A 97 -17.38 0.08 12.33
C THR A 97 -16.01 -0.38 11.85
N ALA A 98 -15.44 -1.40 12.47
CA ALA A 98 -14.13 -1.95 12.11
C ALA A 98 -14.01 -3.41 12.57
N ALA A 99 -13.09 -4.16 11.96
CA ALA A 99 -12.79 -5.54 12.34
C ALA A 99 -11.32 -5.89 12.10
N SER A 100 -10.83 -6.89 12.83
CA SER A 100 -9.53 -7.52 12.64
C SER A 100 -9.58 -8.98 13.08
N PHE A 101 -8.59 -9.78 12.70
CA PHE A 101 -8.47 -11.17 13.14
C PHE A 101 -6.99 -11.59 13.31
N SER A 102 -6.72 -12.44 14.30
CA SER A 102 -5.38 -12.62 14.88
C SER A 102 -4.49 -13.66 14.19
N ALA A 103 -5.07 -14.56 13.40
CA ALA A 103 -4.36 -15.67 12.76
C ALA A 103 -5.15 -16.15 11.52
N PRO A 104 -4.61 -17.01 10.64
CA PRO A 104 -5.44 -17.63 9.61
C PRO A 104 -6.66 -18.32 10.25
N PRO A 105 -7.88 -18.22 9.68
CA PRO A 105 -9.09 -18.84 10.22
C PRO A 105 -9.04 -20.37 10.31
N THR A 106 -8.06 -21.01 9.65
CA THR A 106 -7.75 -22.44 9.81
C THR A 106 -6.94 -22.76 11.06
N SER A 107 -6.36 -21.74 11.73
CA SER A 107 -5.65 -21.87 13.00
C SER A 107 -6.63 -21.97 14.17
N LEU A 108 -6.29 -22.82 15.14
CA LEU A 108 -7.05 -22.99 16.38
C LEU A 108 -7.11 -21.69 17.20
N ASP A 109 -6.10 -20.83 17.08
CA ASP A 109 -5.98 -19.58 17.83
C ASP A 109 -6.55 -18.36 17.08
N CYS A 110 -7.23 -18.57 15.95
CA CYS A 110 -7.83 -17.48 15.20
C CYS A 110 -9.01 -16.85 15.95
N ARG A 111 -8.81 -15.62 16.42
CA ARG A 111 -9.83 -14.80 17.05
C ARG A 111 -10.19 -13.63 16.15
N VAL A 112 -11.49 -13.44 15.95
CA VAL A 112 -12.05 -12.27 15.26
C VAL A 112 -12.46 -11.24 16.30
N PHE A 113 -12.22 -9.98 15.98
CA PHE A 113 -12.61 -8.82 16.75
C PHE A 113 -13.42 -7.88 15.88
N ILE A 114 -14.57 -7.44 16.37
CA ILE A 114 -15.43 -6.51 15.65
C ILE A 114 -15.88 -5.41 16.57
N VAL A 115 -15.64 -4.16 16.16
CA VAL A 115 -16.07 -2.97 16.87
C VAL A 115 -17.31 -2.40 16.21
N GLY A 116 -18.30 -2.04 17.03
CA GLY A 116 -19.45 -1.26 16.59
C GLY A 116 -20.42 -0.95 17.71
N ASN A 117 -21.11 0.19 17.63
CA ASN A 117 -22.08 0.65 18.63
C ASN A 117 -21.55 0.58 20.08
N TYR A 118 -20.34 1.10 20.32
CA TYR A 118 -19.68 1.09 21.65
C TYR A 118 -19.53 -0.32 22.24
N LYS A 119 -19.37 -1.33 21.40
CA LYS A 119 -19.17 -2.73 21.79
C LYS A 119 -18.05 -3.34 20.99
N VAL A 120 -17.40 -4.32 21.59
CA VAL A 120 -16.49 -5.23 20.89
C VAL A 120 -17.05 -6.64 20.99
N ASP A 121 -17.34 -7.20 19.82
CA ASP A 121 -17.75 -8.58 19.66
C ASP A 121 -16.49 -9.39 19.31
N THR A 122 -16.24 -10.48 20.03
CA THR A 122 -15.13 -11.39 19.78
C THR A 122 -15.62 -12.80 19.49
N LEU A 123 -14.89 -13.53 18.66
CA LEU A 123 -15.19 -14.93 18.34
C LEU A 123 -13.88 -15.72 18.12
N LEU A 124 -13.70 -16.81 18.85
CA LEU A 124 -12.69 -17.82 18.57
C LEU A 124 -13.22 -18.79 17.51
N VAL A 125 -12.75 -18.66 16.27
CA VAL A 125 -13.41 -19.18 15.05
C VAL A 125 -13.70 -20.68 15.11
N ASN A 126 -12.74 -21.48 15.59
CA ASN A 126 -12.82 -22.94 15.54
C ASN A 126 -13.39 -23.59 16.82
N TYR A 127 -13.81 -22.79 17.80
CA TYR A 127 -14.27 -23.29 19.10
C TYR A 127 -15.61 -22.68 19.54
N GLU A 128 -15.77 -21.37 19.38
CA GLU A 128 -16.94 -20.63 19.84
C GLU A 128 -18.03 -20.64 18.75
N LYS A 129 -19.28 -20.95 19.14
CA LYS A 129 -20.44 -20.91 18.22
C LYS A 129 -21.24 -19.61 18.32
N VAL A 130 -20.93 -18.77 19.32
CA VAL A 130 -21.65 -17.56 19.64
C VAL A 130 -20.63 -16.46 19.93
N TRP A 131 -20.93 -15.24 19.49
CA TRP A 131 -20.10 -14.07 19.75
C TRP A 131 -20.13 -13.69 21.22
N THR A 132 -18.95 -13.46 21.80
CA THR A 132 -18.83 -12.85 23.13
C THR A 132 -18.77 -11.34 22.98
N ARG A 133 -19.55 -10.61 23.78
CA ARG A 133 -19.72 -9.17 23.64
C ARG A 133 -19.24 -8.43 24.88
N PHE A 134 -18.37 -7.46 24.67
CA PHE A 134 -17.82 -6.59 25.70
C PHE A 134 -18.22 -5.14 25.49
N PRO A 135 -18.50 -4.39 26.57
CA PRO A 135 -18.70 -2.95 26.46
C PRO A 135 -17.39 -2.27 26.03
N CYS A 136 -17.50 -1.28 25.15
CA CYS A 136 -16.43 -0.33 24.88
C CYS A 136 -16.73 0.93 25.71
N THR A 137 -15.86 1.24 26.65
CA THR A 137 -16.04 2.36 27.59
C THR A 137 -15.75 3.72 26.97
N PHE A 138 -15.37 3.78 25.68
CA PHE A 138 -14.85 4.98 25.06
C PHE A 138 -15.66 5.41 23.84
N TYR A 139 -15.87 6.72 23.74
CA TYR A 139 -16.69 7.36 22.73
C TYR A 139 -15.82 7.88 21.59
N TYR A 140 -15.77 7.16 20.47
CA TYR A 140 -15.13 7.66 19.25
C TYR A 140 -16.21 8.05 18.23
N LYS A 141 -16.19 9.33 17.83
CA LYS A 141 -17.05 9.89 16.79
C LYS A 141 -16.51 9.70 15.36
N ILE A 142 -15.33 9.09 15.20
CA ILE A 142 -14.57 9.13 13.94
C ILE A 142 -13.95 7.75 13.65
N SER A 143 -13.80 7.44 12.35
CA SER A 143 -13.17 6.25 11.77
C SER A 143 -11.97 5.75 12.57
N MET A 144 -12.01 4.46 12.90
CA MET A 144 -10.97 3.76 13.66
C MET A 144 -10.32 2.71 12.77
N PHE A 145 -9.01 2.61 12.84
CA PHE A 145 -8.26 1.50 12.27
C PHE A 145 -8.08 0.45 13.36
N THR A 146 -8.17 -0.82 12.98
CA THR A 146 -8.07 -1.93 13.92
C THR A 146 -7.05 -2.93 13.44
N SER A 147 -6.24 -3.41 14.36
CA SER A 147 -5.30 -4.51 14.15
C SER A 147 -5.26 -5.37 15.42
N CYS A 148 -4.66 -6.54 15.35
CA CYS A 148 -4.47 -7.40 16.51
C CYS A 148 -3.09 -8.03 16.45
N CYS A 149 -2.50 -8.20 17.63
CA CYS A 149 -1.17 -8.73 17.79
C CYS A 149 -1.00 -9.27 19.21
N ASN A 150 -0.35 -10.44 19.36
CA ASN A 150 -0.03 -11.04 20.66
C ASN A 150 -1.23 -11.11 21.64
N ASP A 151 -2.39 -11.59 21.20
CA ASP A 151 -3.65 -11.65 21.97
C ASP A 151 -4.32 -10.31 22.34
N PHE A 152 -3.72 -9.19 21.93
CA PHE A 152 -4.30 -7.88 22.11
C PHE A 152 -4.98 -7.39 20.84
N PHE A 153 -6.06 -6.66 21.04
CA PHE A 153 -6.76 -5.96 19.97
C PHE A 153 -6.54 -4.46 20.09
N TYR A 154 -6.01 -3.87 19.03
CA TYR A 154 -5.63 -2.47 18.97
C TYR A 154 -6.62 -1.69 18.13
N CYS A 155 -7.15 -0.63 18.73
CA CYS A 155 -7.94 0.39 18.06
C CYS A 155 -7.10 1.66 17.97
N VAL A 156 -6.91 2.17 16.76
CA VAL A 156 -6.10 3.37 16.49
C VAL A 156 -6.97 4.43 15.83
N ASP A 157 -6.98 5.63 16.39
CA ASP A 157 -7.69 6.76 15.79
C ASP A 157 -6.84 7.47 14.71
N TYR A 158 -7.46 8.38 13.96
CA TYR A 158 -6.80 9.12 12.88
C TYR A 158 -5.63 10.01 13.36
N ASP A 159 -5.65 10.44 14.61
CA ASP A 159 -4.61 11.29 15.19
C ASP A 159 -3.45 10.47 15.80
N GLY A 160 -3.61 9.15 15.94
CA GLY A 160 -2.63 8.21 16.46
C GLY A 160 -2.80 7.85 17.94
N GLY A 161 -3.94 8.20 18.54
CA GLY A 161 -4.34 7.65 19.84
C GLY A 161 -4.60 6.15 19.72
N VAL A 162 -4.20 5.40 20.74
CA VAL A 162 -4.29 3.93 20.75
C VAL A 162 -5.09 3.46 21.95
N MET A 163 -5.98 2.51 21.72
CA MET A 163 -6.56 1.68 22.76
C MET A 163 -6.19 0.24 22.54
N GLU A 164 -5.94 -0.44 23.64
CA GLU A 164 -5.65 -1.85 23.69
C GLU A 164 -6.76 -2.55 24.46
N PHE A 165 -7.35 -3.58 23.86
CA PHE A 165 -8.29 -4.47 24.51
C PHE A 165 -7.63 -5.82 24.75
N ASN A 166 -7.67 -6.27 26.00
CA ASN A 166 -7.27 -7.61 26.39
C ASN A 166 -8.53 -8.47 26.59
N VAL A 167 -8.73 -9.47 25.72
CA VAL A 167 -9.89 -10.36 25.78
C VAL A 167 -9.92 -11.16 27.08
N LYS A 168 -8.75 -11.65 27.49
CA LYS A 168 -8.60 -12.57 28.64
C LYS A 168 -9.04 -11.91 29.94
N PHE A 169 -8.72 -10.63 30.09
CA PHE A 169 -9.08 -9.84 31.27
C PHE A 169 -10.31 -8.95 31.05
N SER A 170 -10.91 -8.96 29.85
CA SER A 170 -12.05 -8.12 29.49
C SER A 170 -11.81 -6.63 29.80
N SER A 171 -10.57 -6.18 29.63
CA SER A 171 -10.09 -4.88 30.10
C SER A 171 -9.60 -4.02 28.96
N TRP A 172 -9.86 -2.73 29.05
CA TRP A 172 -9.33 -1.72 28.13
C TRP A 172 -8.22 -0.93 28.77
N LYS A 173 -7.18 -0.62 27.98
CA LYS A 173 -6.15 0.36 28.31
C LYS A 173 -6.09 1.41 27.22
N SER A 174 -6.18 2.69 27.60
CA SER A 174 -6.07 3.82 26.68
C SER A 174 -4.69 4.46 26.79
N PHE A 175 -4.06 4.74 25.66
CA PHE A 175 -2.76 5.40 25.60
C PHE A 175 -2.91 6.79 24.98
N LYS A 176 -2.38 7.79 25.69
CA LYS A 176 -2.43 9.18 25.23
C LYS A 176 -1.20 9.47 24.39
N LYS A 177 -1.40 10.20 23.31
CA LYS A 177 -0.30 10.61 22.46
C LYS A 177 0.51 11.73 23.12
N GLU A 178 1.83 11.60 23.15
CA GLU A 178 2.73 12.63 23.70
C GLU A 178 2.75 13.91 22.86
N SER A 179 2.65 13.81 21.54
CA SER A 179 2.81 14.95 20.63
C SER A 179 1.48 15.57 20.17
N LYS A 180 1.46 16.91 20.06
CA LYS A 180 0.33 17.68 19.51
C LYS A 180 0.18 17.60 17.98
N LEU A 181 1.17 17.02 17.29
CA LEU A 181 1.19 16.93 15.83
C LEU A 181 0.25 15.84 15.34
N ARG A 182 -0.80 16.17 14.57
CA ARG A 182 -1.70 15.14 14.00
C ARG A 182 -0.96 14.23 13.02
N LEU A 183 -0.93 12.92 13.29
CA LEU A 183 -0.26 11.95 12.42
C LEU A 183 -1.07 11.64 11.16
N ARG A 184 -2.40 11.84 11.16
CA ARG A 184 -3.27 11.57 10.01
C ARG A 184 -3.08 10.15 9.45
N ILE A 185 -3.20 9.16 10.33
CA ILE A 185 -3.01 7.76 10.00
C ILE A 185 -4.00 7.36 8.90
N SER A 186 -3.50 6.65 7.90
CA SER A 186 -4.27 6.20 6.74
C SER A 186 -4.68 4.74 6.84
N SER A 187 -3.88 3.91 7.53
CA SER A 187 -4.17 2.49 7.80
C SER A 187 -3.24 1.95 8.88
N VAL A 188 -3.59 0.81 9.48
CA VAL A 188 -2.82 0.11 10.52
C VAL A 188 -2.78 -1.38 10.21
N PHE A 189 -1.68 -2.03 10.54
CA PHE A 189 -1.49 -3.47 10.35
C PHE A 189 -0.58 -4.07 11.43
N GLY A 190 -0.70 -5.36 11.65
CA GLY A 190 0.21 -6.15 12.49
C GLY A 190 1.24 -6.88 11.66
N PHE A 191 2.48 -6.94 12.11
CA PHE A 191 3.55 -7.69 11.47
C PHE A 191 4.62 -8.09 12.51
N ASN A 192 5.05 -9.35 12.50
CA ASN A 192 6.10 -9.89 13.39
C ASN A 192 5.96 -9.47 14.87
N GLY A 193 4.76 -9.62 15.44
CA GLY A 193 4.54 -9.32 16.86
C GLY A 193 4.49 -7.82 17.18
N LYS A 194 4.46 -6.94 16.19
CA LYS A 194 4.39 -5.48 16.35
C LYS A 194 3.25 -4.86 15.54
N ILE A 195 2.84 -3.66 15.93
CA ILE A 195 1.83 -2.86 15.23
C ILE A 195 2.50 -1.73 14.47
N TYR A 196 2.05 -1.50 13.25
CA TYR A 196 2.54 -0.45 12.37
C TYR A 196 1.38 0.38 11.82
N ALA A 197 1.62 1.67 11.59
CA ALA A 197 0.70 2.58 10.94
C ALA A 197 1.32 3.11 9.64
N CYS A 198 0.51 3.24 8.61
CA CYS A 198 0.88 3.93 7.39
C CYS A 198 0.27 5.34 7.36
N LYS A 199 1.06 6.31 6.91
CA LYS A 199 0.61 7.67 6.64
C LYS A 199 0.90 8.00 5.18
N LYS A 200 -0.15 8.32 4.41
CA LYS A 200 0.01 8.82 3.04
C LYS A 200 0.23 10.33 3.03
N GLU A 201 1.40 10.76 2.58
CA GLU A 201 1.76 12.16 2.35
C GLU A 201 1.92 12.41 0.85
N ARG A 202 0.88 12.99 0.22
CA ARG A 202 0.80 13.17 -1.24
C ARG A 202 1.02 11.82 -1.97
N SER A 203 2.21 11.63 -2.55
CA SER A 203 2.60 10.45 -3.32
C SER A 203 3.49 9.48 -2.54
N VAL A 204 3.90 9.83 -1.33
CA VAL A 204 4.79 9.02 -0.48
C VAL A 204 3.99 8.41 0.65
N VAL A 205 4.28 7.14 0.98
CA VAL A 205 3.73 6.47 2.16
C VAL A 205 4.85 6.26 3.16
N LYS A 206 4.65 6.78 4.37
CA LYS A 206 5.55 6.59 5.51
C LYS A 206 4.99 5.54 6.45
N VAL A 207 5.90 4.84 7.14
CA VAL A 207 5.58 3.74 8.05
C VAL A 207 6.04 4.12 9.44
N TYR A 208 5.17 3.88 10.42
CA TYR A 208 5.45 4.16 11.82
C TYR A 208 5.24 2.90 12.65
N ARG A 209 6.19 2.58 13.51
CA ARG A 209 6.07 1.50 14.49
C ARG A 209 5.44 2.04 15.77
N LEU A 210 4.51 1.28 16.32
CA LEU A 210 3.87 1.60 17.61
C LEU A 210 4.83 1.30 18.76
N GLU A 211 5.08 2.30 19.60
CA GLU A 211 5.83 2.15 20.84
C GLU A 211 4.97 2.63 22.02
N LEU A 212 4.76 1.74 22.99
CA LEU A 212 3.95 2.01 24.18
C LEU A 212 4.86 2.26 25.39
N GLN A 213 4.78 3.44 25.98
CA GLN A 213 5.61 3.85 27.12
C GLN A 213 4.72 4.27 28.30
N GLY A 214 4.50 3.34 29.24
CA GLY A 214 3.63 3.59 30.40
C GLY A 214 2.16 3.82 30.00
N GLU A 215 1.70 5.07 30.09
CA GLU A 215 0.37 5.53 29.68
C GLU A 215 0.37 6.28 28.34
N PHE A 216 1.54 6.40 27.72
CA PHE A 216 1.75 7.17 26.51
C PHE A 216 1.96 6.28 25.28
N VAL A 217 1.62 6.84 24.13
CA VAL A 217 1.93 6.27 22.81
C VAL A 217 2.88 7.17 22.04
N ALA A 218 3.93 6.53 21.52
CA ALA A 218 4.85 7.08 20.54
C ALA A 218 4.73 6.30 19.21
N TRP A 219 4.98 7.01 18.11
CA TRP A 219 5.00 6.45 16.76
C TRP A 219 6.36 6.78 16.16
N GLU A 220 7.21 5.77 16.05
CA GLU A 220 8.58 5.87 15.52
C GLU A 220 8.55 5.66 14.01
N GLU A 221 9.02 6.63 13.22
CA GLU A 221 9.15 6.44 11.76
C GLU A 221 10.22 5.38 11.50
N VAL A 222 9.90 4.37 10.69
CA VAL A 222 10.81 3.27 10.37
C VAL A 222 10.90 3.07 8.87
N GLU A 223 12.08 2.73 8.38
CA GLU A 223 12.24 2.25 7.02
C GLU A 223 11.79 0.79 6.90
N VAL A 224 11.30 0.41 5.72
CA VAL A 224 10.83 -0.98 5.48
C VAL A 224 11.96 -1.99 5.69
N ASN A 225 13.20 -1.62 5.40
CA ASN A 225 14.36 -2.50 5.58
C ASN A 225 14.61 -2.83 7.06
N GLU A 226 14.22 -1.97 7.99
CA GLU A 226 14.31 -2.24 9.42
C GLU A 226 13.27 -3.28 9.89
N MET A 227 12.21 -3.50 9.11
CA MET A 227 11.22 -4.56 9.35
C MET A 227 11.72 -5.93 8.85
N GLY A 228 12.67 -5.94 7.92
CA GLY A 228 13.30 -7.13 7.34
C GLY A 228 13.78 -6.88 5.90
N SER A 229 14.88 -7.52 5.50
CA SER A 229 15.52 -7.29 4.19
C SER A 229 14.69 -7.78 3.00
N ASP A 230 13.75 -8.69 3.22
CA ASP A 230 12.84 -9.28 2.24
C ASP A 230 11.39 -8.80 2.40
N VAL A 231 11.16 -7.77 3.23
CA VAL A 231 9.83 -7.25 3.51
C VAL A 231 9.40 -6.27 2.42
N SER A 232 8.14 -6.35 2.01
CA SER A 232 7.44 -5.35 1.21
C SER A 232 6.13 -4.98 1.86
N ILE A 233 5.77 -3.70 1.77
CA ILE A 233 4.51 -3.15 2.28
C ILE A 233 3.64 -2.81 1.09
N PHE A 234 2.39 -3.22 1.19
CA PHE A 234 1.38 -2.88 0.22
C PHE A 234 0.37 -1.97 0.87
N PHE A 235 0.12 -0.83 0.24
CA PHE A 235 -0.75 0.20 0.77
C PHE A 235 -1.84 0.51 -0.26
N SER A 236 -3.08 0.56 0.18
CA SER A 236 -4.23 1.01 -0.60
C SER A 236 -5.07 1.98 0.22
N PRO A 237 -5.97 2.77 -0.41
CA PRO A 237 -6.92 3.62 0.32
C PRO A 237 -7.88 2.86 1.25
N TYR A 238 -7.88 1.52 1.19
CA TYR A 238 -8.78 0.66 1.95
C TYR A 238 -8.05 -0.26 2.93
N GLY A 239 -6.72 -0.17 3.05
CA GLY A 239 -5.93 -0.96 3.99
C GLY A 239 -4.50 -1.17 3.53
N CYS A 240 -3.69 -1.75 4.42
CA CYS A 240 -2.31 -2.11 4.14
C CYS A 240 -1.94 -3.44 4.80
N CYS A 241 -0.87 -4.04 4.32
CA CYS A 241 -0.21 -5.16 4.99
C CYS A 241 1.28 -5.22 4.62
N ALA A 242 2.06 -5.93 5.44
CA ALA A 242 3.44 -6.27 5.15
C ALA A 242 3.58 -7.77 4.86
N VAL A 243 4.56 -8.09 4.01
CA VAL A 243 4.79 -9.41 3.45
C VAL A 243 6.28 -9.64 3.37
N SER A 244 6.76 -10.80 3.82
CA SER A 244 8.14 -11.25 3.64
C SER A 244 8.23 -12.31 2.51
N GLY A 245 9.45 -12.57 2.03
CA GLY A 245 9.71 -13.64 1.06
C GLY A 245 9.25 -13.35 -0.37
N LEU A 246 9.01 -12.09 -0.73
CA LEU A 246 8.81 -11.70 -2.13
C LEU A 246 10.15 -11.69 -2.87
N ASN A 247 10.15 -12.10 -4.15
CA ASN A 247 11.35 -12.21 -5.00
C ASN A 247 12.28 -10.98 -4.84
N ALA A 248 13.59 -11.22 -4.76
CA ALA A 248 14.64 -10.21 -4.56
C ALA A 248 14.70 -9.11 -5.65
N GLY A 249 13.88 -9.21 -6.70
CA GLY A 249 13.79 -8.25 -7.81
C GLY A 249 12.77 -7.11 -7.63
N LEU A 250 12.02 -7.04 -6.52
CA LEU A 250 11.12 -5.90 -6.28
C LEU A 250 11.94 -4.62 -6.03
N GLN A 251 12.00 -3.72 -7.02
CA GLN A 251 12.71 -2.44 -6.90
C GLN A 251 12.12 -1.53 -5.81
N LYS A 252 10.82 -1.67 -5.50
CA LYS A 252 10.11 -0.82 -4.53
C LYS A 252 9.61 -1.64 -3.34
N LYS A 253 10.09 -1.28 -2.15
CA LYS A 253 9.69 -1.89 -0.87
C LYS A 253 8.29 -1.46 -0.40
N ILE A 254 7.75 -0.37 -0.94
CA ILE A 254 6.35 0.04 -0.70
C ILE A 254 5.63 0.11 -2.05
N VAL A 255 4.57 -0.67 -2.19
CA VAL A 255 3.72 -0.72 -3.37
C VAL A 255 2.40 -0.03 -3.04
N VAL A 256 2.09 1.05 -3.74
CA VAL A 256 0.85 1.80 -3.59
C VAL A 256 -0.14 1.35 -4.65
N ALA A 257 -1.18 0.66 -4.21
CA ALA A 257 -2.37 0.33 -4.97
C ALA A 257 -3.07 1.60 -5.48
N MET A 258 -3.31 1.69 -6.79
CA MET A 258 -4.16 2.74 -7.36
C MET A 258 -5.64 2.44 -7.09
N ASP A 259 -6.46 3.48 -6.91
CA ASP A 259 -7.90 3.37 -6.68
C ASP A 259 -8.66 2.77 -7.88
N ASP A 260 -8.11 2.95 -9.09
CA ASP A 260 -8.65 2.40 -10.34
C ASP A 260 -7.48 2.02 -11.29
N PRO A 261 -7.24 0.73 -11.53
CA PRO A 261 -6.20 0.27 -12.45
C PRO A 261 -6.58 0.46 -13.93
N THR A 262 -7.85 0.71 -14.24
CA THR A 262 -8.34 0.95 -15.62
C THR A 262 -8.33 2.42 -16.01
N ASN A 263 -8.19 3.33 -15.04
CA ASN A 263 -8.14 4.76 -15.28
C ASN A 263 -7.17 5.46 -14.32
N PRO A 264 -5.85 5.39 -14.58
CA PRO A 264 -4.83 6.02 -13.73
C PRO A 264 -4.98 7.56 -13.60
N GLY A 265 -5.86 8.19 -14.39
CA GLY A 265 -6.10 9.63 -14.41
C GLY A 265 -7.16 10.17 -13.45
N GLN A 266 -7.97 9.34 -12.77
CA GLN A 266 -9.21 9.84 -12.14
C GLN A 266 -9.04 10.56 -10.78
N TYR A 267 -7.84 10.54 -10.17
CA TYR A 267 -7.54 11.33 -8.96
C TYR A 267 -6.44 12.39 -9.14
N MET A 268 -6.03 12.70 -10.37
CA MET A 268 -5.53 14.03 -10.69
C MET A 268 -6.74 14.93 -10.94
N GLY A 269 -7.40 15.34 -9.86
CA GLY A 269 -8.46 16.35 -9.88
C GLY A 269 -7.91 17.70 -10.33
N LYS A 270 -7.64 17.86 -11.63
CA LYS A 270 -7.66 19.15 -12.30
C LYS A 270 -9.11 19.62 -12.25
N ARG A 271 -9.47 20.41 -11.22
CA ARG A 271 -10.66 21.25 -11.28
C ARG A 271 -10.51 22.16 -12.50
N LYS A 272 -11.25 21.89 -13.57
CA LYS A 272 -11.63 22.95 -14.52
C LYS A 272 -12.71 23.79 -13.85
N SER A 273 -12.31 24.74 -13.00
CA SER A 273 -13.14 25.92 -12.81
C SER A 273 -12.95 26.80 -14.04
N LYS A 274 -14.05 27.26 -14.65
CA LYS A 274 -13.98 28.40 -15.58
C LYS A 274 -13.49 29.60 -14.78
N ALA A 275 -12.20 29.87 -14.84
CA ALA A 275 -11.57 31.07 -14.30
C ALA A 275 -11.03 31.90 -15.46
N LYS A 276 -11.27 33.22 -15.39
CA LYS A 276 -10.85 34.24 -16.36
C LYS A 276 -9.37 34.11 -16.73
N PRO A 277 -8.96 34.49 -17.96
CA PRO A 277 -7.60 34.28 -18.44
C PRO A 277 -6.58 34.97 -17.51
N PRO A 278 -5.64 34.23 -16.91
CA PRO A 278 -4.60 34.84 -16.08
C PRO A 278 -3.47 35.40 -16.95
N PRO A 279 -2.86 36.53 -16.55
CA PRO A 279 -1.74 37.14 -17.27
C PRO A 279 -0.56 36.17 -17.35
N LYS A 280 0.12 36.15 -18.51
CA LYS A 280 1.26 35.26 -18.80
C LYS A 280 2.30 35.33 -17.68
N LYS A 281 2.36 34.28 -16.86
CA LYS A 281 3.47 34.05 -15.94
C LYS A 281 4.55 33.25 -16.66
N ARG A 282 5.79 33.72 -16.58
CA ARG A 282 6.98 33.02 -17.04
C ARG A 282 6.99 31.61 -16.43
N MET A 283 7.23 30.59 -17.25
CA MET A 283 7.41 29.22 -16.81
C MET A 283 8.70 29.11 -16.00
N ASP A 284 8.60 28.53 -14.81
CA ASP A 284 9.75 28.05 -14.05
C ASP A 284 10.33 26.82 -14.77
N LYS A 285 11.67 26.77 -14.91
CA LYS A 285 12.40 25.68 -15.56
C LYS A 285 12.28 24.39 -14.73
N LEU A 286 12.03 23.27 -15.40
CA LEU A 286 12.17 21.93 -14.81
C LEU A 286 13.66 21.67 -14.52
N ASP A 287 13.95 21.06 -13.37
CA ASP A 287 15.31 20.67 -12.99
C ASP A 287 15.81 19.55 -13.94
N THR A 288 16.98 19.78 -14.55
CA THR A 288 17.62 18.93 -15.56
C THR A 288 18.82 18.23 -14.96
N VAL A 289 18.56 17.24 -14.11
CA VAL A 289 19.60 16.55 -13.36
C VAL A 289 19.83 15.16 -13.97
N PHE A 290 20.96 14.98 -14.65
CA PHE A 290 21.34 13.71 -15.30
C PHE A 290 22.63 13.12 -14.70
N SER A 291 22.77 11.79 -14.80
CA SER A 291 23.93 11.04 -14.29
C SER A 291 24.99 10.91 -15.39
N CYS A 292 26.28 11.00 -15.09
CA CYS A 292 27.30 10.82 -16.13
C CYS A 292 27.54 9.33 -16.44
N PRO A 293 27.54 8.90 -17.72
CA PRO A 293 27.80 7.50 -18.07
C PRO A 293 29.23 7.03 -17.77
N PHE A 294 30.19 7.95 -17.62
CA PHE A 294 31.59 7.62 -17.36
C PHE A 294 31.96 7.59 -15.87
N CYS A 295 31.53 8.60 -15.09
CA CYS A 295 31.89 8.71 -13.67
C CYS A 295 30.75 8.36 -12.69
N ASN A 296 29.56 8.02 -13.20
CA ASN A 296 28.39 7.53 -12.46
C ASN A 296 27.90 8.42 -11.29
N HIS A 297 28.22 9.72 -11.32
CA HIS A 297 27.74 10.69 -10.34
C HIS A 297 26.36 11.23 -10.74
N GLY A 298 25.37 11.05 -9.84
CA GLY A 298 23.94 11.23 -10.09
C GLY A 298 23.42 12.63 -10.41
N THR A 299 24.28 13.66 -10.45
CA THR A 299 23.88 15.06 -10.69
C THR A 299 24.98 15.87 -11.41
N SER A 300 25.72 15.23 -12.31
CA SER A 300 26.99 15.80 -12.82
C SER A 300 26.92 16.34 -14.25
N VAL A 301 25.86 16.02 -14.99
CA VAL A 301 25.72 16.38 -16.41
C VAL A 301 24.87 17.63 -16.59
N GLU A 302 25.43 18.63 -17.28
CA GLU A 302 24.75 19.86 -17.70
C GLU A 302 24.52 19.81 -19.21
N CYS A 303 23.30 20.14 -19.67
CA CYS A 303 22.96 20.19 -21.09
C CYS A 303 22.71 21.63 -21.55
N LYS A 304 23.32 22.03 -22.66
CA LYS A 304 23.20 23.35 -23.28
C LYS A 304 22.64 23.20 -24.69
N ILE A 305 21.67 24.04 -25.04
CA ILE A 305 21.04 24.04 -26.37
C ILE A 305 21.31 25.38 -27.04
N ASP A 306 22.03 25.37 -28.16
CA ASP A 306 22.23 26.52 -29.03
C ASP A 306 21.36 26.42 -30.29
N MET A 307 20.18 27.03 -30.20
CA MET A 307 19.22 27.09 -31.30
C MET A 307 19.69 27.93 -32.51
N LYS A 308 20.75 28.76 -32.37
CA LYS A 308 21.27 29.54 -33.51
C LYS A 308 22.11 28.67 -34.43
N ASN A 309 22.87 27.76 -33.85
CA ASN A 309 23.74 26.83 -34.57
C ASN A 309 23.11 25.44 -34.72
N LEU A 310 21.94 25.20 -34.12
CA LEU A 310 21.24 23.92 -34.07
C LEU A 310 22.11 22.82 -33.44
N ILE A 311 22.86 23.16 -32.39
CA ILE A 311 23.73 22.23 -31.65
C ILE A 311 23.26 22.12 -30.20
N GLY A 312 23.21 20.89 -29.68
CA GLY A 312 22.98 20.56 -28.28
C GLY A 312 24.18 19.84 -27.71
N GLU A 313 24.65 20.26 -26.54
CA GLU A 313 25.85 19.74 -25.89
C GLU A 313 25.51 19.25 -24.48
N ALA A 314 25.95 18.03 -24.14
CA ALA A 314 25.95 17.50 -22.78
C ALA A 314 27.39 17.44 -22.25
N LEU A 315 27.63 17.93 -21.04
CA LEU A 315 28.95 18.01 -20.42
C LEU A 315 28.88 17.50 -18.98
N CYS A 316 29.80 16.61 -18.60
CA CYS A 316 29.98 16.25 -17.20
C CYS A 316 30.90 17.24 -16.47
N SER A 317 30.39 17.91 -15.44
CA SER A 317 31.16 18.82 -14.59
C SER A 317 32.26 18.15 -13.75
N ILE A 318 32.24 16.83 -13.60
CA ILE A 318 33.19 16.07 -12.77
C ILE A 318 34.32 15.48 -13.62
N CYS A 319 34.00 14.69 -14.64
CA CYS A 319 35.01 14.03 -15.49
C CYS A 319 35.33 14.78 -16.79
N GLN A 320 34.61 15.88 -17.08
CA GLN A 320 34.80 16.73 -18.26
C GLN A 320 34.53 16.06 -19.62
N GLU A 321 33.98 14.85 -19.63
CA GLU A 321 33.48 14.23 -20.85
C GLU A 321 32.28 14.99 -21.42
N SER A 322 32.24 15.12 -22.75
CA SER A 322 31.19 15.84 -23.46
C SER A 322 30.68 15.09 -24.69
N PHE A 323 29.44 15.40 -25.04
CA PHE A 323 28.77 14.91 -26.24
C PHE A 323 28.02 16.05 -26.91
N SER A 324 27.99 16.07 -28.23
CA SER A 324 27.30 17.08 -29.02
C SER A 324 26.46 16.44 -30.11
N THR A 325 25.24 16.93 -30.29
CA THR A 325 24.30 16.47 -31.33
C THR A 325 23.57 17.64 -31.99
N THR A 326 22.87 17.37 -33.09
CA THR A 326 22.03 18.34 -33.79
C THR A 326 20.65 18.45 -33.13
N VAL A 327 20.14 19.67 -32.97
CA VAL A 327 18.87 19.90 -32.27
C VAL A 327 17.80 20.54 -33.16
N THR A 328 16.54 20.32 -32.80
CA THR A 328 15.36 20.93 -33.42
C THR A 328 14.64 21.85 -32.45
N ALA A 329 13.61 22.56 -32.92
CA ALA A 329 12.79 23.43 -32.07
C ALA A 329 12.01 22.72 -30.96
N LEU A 330 11.95 21.39 -30.99
CA LEU A 330 11.28 20.55 -29.99
C LEU A 330 12.26 19.84 -29.06
N THR A 331 13.56 19.99 -29.28
CA THR A 331 14.58 19.27 -28.52
C THR A 331 14.70 19.80 -27.10
N GLU A 332 14.56 18.90 -26.13
CA GLU A 332 14.74 19.15 -24.70
C GLU A 332 16.07 18.54 -24.21
N PRO A 333 16.64 19.01 -23.08
CA PRO A 333 17.87 18.44 -22.50
C PRO A 333 17.89 16.92 -22.33
N ILE A 334 16.73 16.29 -22.09
CA ILE A 334 16.62 14.83 -21.96
C ILE A 334 16.92 14.12 -23.29
N ASP A 335 16.59 14.73 -24.43
CA ASP A 335 16.81 14.14 -25.75
C ASP A 335 18.31 14.08 -26.04
N ILE A 336 19.04 15.17 -25.76
CA ILE A 336 20.51 15.24 -25.92
C ILE A 336 21.21 14.22 -25.02
N TYR A 337 20.74 14.08 -23.77
CA TYR A 337 21.28 13.09 -22.85
C TYR A 337 21.00 11.66 -23.30
N SER A 338 19.80 11.37 -23.83
CA SER A 338 19.45 10.05 -24.32
C SER A 338 20.31 9.66 -25.52
N GLU A 339 20.53 10.58 -26.46
CA GLU A 339 21.44 10.36 -27.59
C GLU A 339 22.90 10.14 -27.15
N TRP A 340 23.34 10.77 -26.06
CA TRP A 340 24.66 10.50 -25.49
C TRP A 340 24.78 9.05 -24.99
N ILE A 341 23.76 8.54 -24.30
CA ILE A 341 23.74 7.15 -23.83
C ILE A 341 23.73 6.18 -25.02
N ASP A 342 22.87 6.42 -26.01
CA ASP A 342 22.77 5.59 -27.20
C ASP A 342 24.11 5.53 -27.97
N GLU A 343 24.83 6.65 -28.06
CA GLU A 343 26.15 6.71 -28.71
C GLU A 343 27.23 5.98 -27.90
N CYS A 344 27.22 6.09 -26.57
CA CYS A 344 28.11 5.32 -25.71
C CYS A 344 27.88 3.81 -25.87
N GLU A 345 26.63 3.37 -25.92
CA GLU A 345 26.27 1.97 -26.17
C GLU A 345 26.70 1.53 -27.57
N ARG A 346 26.51 2.39 -28.57
CA ARG A 346 26.91 2.11 -29.95
C ARG A 346 28.42 1.87 -30.07
N VAL A 347 29.25 2.71 -29.44
CA VAL A 347 30.73 2.56 -29.48
C VAL A 347 31.19 1.30 -28.74
N ASN A 348 30.58 0.99 -27.59
CA ASN A 348 30.96 -0.19 -26.80
C ASN A 348 30.61 -1.53 -27.46
N ASN A 349 29.64 -1.56 -28.37
CA ASN A 349 29.19 -2.78 -29.03
C ASN A 349 29.91 -3.11 -30.36
N VAL A 350 30.93 -2.33 -30.78
CA VAL A 350 31.65 -2.57 -32.06
C VAL A 350 32.88 -3.47 -31.89
N GLU A 351 33.26 -3.87 -30.67
CA GLU A 351 34.49 -4.67 -30.43
C GLU A 351 34.30 -6.20 -30.44
N ASP A 352 33.09 -6.73 -30.64
CA ASP A 352 32.83 -8.20 -30.54
C ASP A 352 32.63 -8.92 -31.89
N ASP A 353 32.83 -8.24 -33.04
CA ASP A 353 32.69 -8.82 -34.39
C ASP A 353 34.02 -8.86 -35.19
N GLY A 354 35.17 -8.97 -34.51
CA GLY A 354 36.45 -9.04 -35.21
C GLY A 354 37.68 -9.40 -34.38
N ALA A 355 37.79 -10.65 -33.93
CA ALA A 355 39.06 -11.32 -33.63
C ALA A 355 38.94 -12.84 -33.77
#